data_AF-A0A914M0E3-F1
#
_entry.id   AF-A0A914M0E3-F1
#
_cell.length_a   1.000
_cell.length_b   1.000
_cell.length_c   1.000
_cell.angle_alpha   90.00
_cell.angle_beta   90.00
_cell.angle_gamma   90.00
#
_symmetry.space_group_name_H-M   'P 1'
#
loop_
_entity.id
_entity.type
_entity.pdbx_description
1 polymer ?
#
loop_
_entity_poly.entity_id
_entity_poly.type
_entity_poly.pdbx_seq_one_letter_code
_entity_poly.pdbx_strand_id
1 'polypeptide(L)'
;MDPNGSENGRFCLGALSNVHRSESSEKARLHIGKGIRLQIIDSINSEDCNIFVECCSQKGIFVKSCFLDFQNGLGYGNAVHKFCFGAVRKVFNLKWAYTEMVEKKRRANMAAMVKAYAVAGIAPQNGLVQDSGTGVDDLRATCCTIAISFVKGWGIGYPRSNIKETPCWIEIQLFRPLQLLNELLSSN
;
A
#
# COMPACT_ATOMS: atom_id res chain seq x y z
N MET A 1 14.69 21.12 -15.26
CA MET A 1 14.81 20.66 -13.86
C MET A 1 14.43 21.83 -13.00
N ASP A 2 13.58 21.65 -11.99
CA ASP A 2 13.20 22.71 -11.08
C ASP A 2 13.89 22.45 -9.71
N PRO A 3 14.95 23.20 -9.36
CA PRO A 3 15.68 23.01 -8.12
C PRO A 3 14.84 23.26 -6.87
N ASN A 4 13.70 23.95 -6.99
CA ASN A 4 12.79 24.24 -5.87
C ASN A 4 11.60 23.25 -5.81
N GLY A 5 11.64 22.18 -6.60
CA GLY A 5 10.54 21.22 -6.69
C GLY A 5 10.14 20.63 -5.33
N SER A 6 11.09 20.36 -4.44
CA SER A 6 10.81 19.81 -3.10
C SER A 6 10.04 20.79 -2.20
N GLU A 7 10.33 22.09 -2.29
CA GLU A 7 9.62 23.14 -1.52
C GLU A 7 8.18 23.33 -2.01
N ASN A 8 7.93 23.02 -3.28
CA ASN A 8 6.62 23.09 -3.92
C ASN A 8 5.83 21.77 -3.87
N GLY A 9 6.23 20.81 -3.02
CA GLY A 9 5.55 19.52 -2.89
C GLY A 9 5.71 18.58 -4.10
N ARG A 10 6.77 18.74 -4.89
CA ARG A 10 7.05 17.96 -6.10
C ARG A 10 8.33 17.12 -5.97
N PHE A 11 8.19 15.81 -6.15
CA PHE A 11 9.32 14.88 -6.20
C PHE A 11 9.68 14.48 -7.63
N CYS A 12 10.87 14.85 -8.09
CA CYS A 12 11.33 14.61 -9.47
C CYS A 12 12.27 13.39 -9.55
N LEU A 13 11.81 12.33 -10.21
CA LEU A 13 12.63 11.12 -10.39
C LEU A 13 13.78 11.28 -11.39
N GLY A 14 13.68 12.22 -12.34
CA GLY A 14 14.54 12.32 -13.52
C GLY A 14 16.04 12.49 -13.23
N ALA A 15 16.39 13.26 -12.19
CA ALA A 15 17.78 13.58 -11.85
C ALA A 15 18.48 12.49 -11.05
N LEU A 16 17.72 11.60 -10.41
CA LEU A 16 18.29 10.56 -9.54
C LEU A 16 19.20 9.66 -10.38
N SER A 17 20.42 9.41 -9.92
CA SER A 17 21.37 8.47 -10.51
C SER A 17 21.23 7.07 -9.89
N ASN A 18 21.55 6.03 -10.66
CA ASN A 18 21.67 4.66 -10.16
C ASN A 18 22.66 3.91 -11.05
N VAL A 19 23.79 3.45 -10.51
CA VAL A 19 24.83 2.71 -11.25
C VAL A 19 24.36 1.34 -11.74
N HIS A 20 23.34 0.77 -11.08
CA HIS A 20 22.71 -0.49 -11.45
C HIS A 20 21.46 -0.28 -12.31
N ARG A 21 21.33 0.89 -12.95
CA ARG A 21 20.19 1.16 -13.82
C ARG A 21 20.27 0.29 -15.08
N SER A 22 19.21 -0.50 -15.30
CA SER A 22 19.04 -1.28 -16.51
C SER A 22 18.44 -0.47 -17.65
N GLU A 23 18.63 -0.93 -18.90
CA GLU A 23 18.02 -0.35 -20.09
C GLU A 23 16.48 -0.31 -20.01
N SER A 24 15.86 -1.34 -19.41
CA SER A 24 14.42 -1.40 -19.19
C SER A 24 13.94 -0.30 -18.25
N SER A 25 14.76 0.08 -17.27
CA SER A 25 14.50 1.19 -16.35
C SER A 25 14.63 2.54 -17.04
N GLU A 26 15.63 2.74 -17.89
CA GLU A 26 15.77 3.95 -18.70
C GLU A 26 14.57 4.16 -19.62
N LYS A 27 14.19 3.12 -20.35
CA LYS A 27 13.00 3.13 -21.23
C LYS A 27 11.71 3.44 -20.46
N ALA A 28 11.54 2.89 -19.26
CA ALA A 28 10.37 3.18 -18.42
C ALA A 28 10.37 4.64 -17.95
N ARG A 29 11.51 5.18 -17.52
CA ARG A 29 11.64 6.57 -17.03
C ARG A 29 11.26 7.61 -18.08
N LEU A 30 11.58 7.37 -19.34
CA LEU A 30 11.17 8.24 -20.46
C LEU A 30 9.64 8.42 -20.53
N HIS A 31 8.88 7.42 -20.09
CA HIS A 31 7.42 7.39 -20.18
C HIS A 31 6.70 7.80 -18.88
N ILE A 32 7.43 8.10 -17.80
CA ILE A 32 6.81 8.60 -16.56
C ILE A 32 6.18 9.97 -16.81
N GLY A 33 6.88 10.86 -17.53
CA GLY A 33 6.37 12.18 -17.91
C GLY A 33 5.95 13.02 -16.71
N LYS A 34 4.69 13.49 -16.71
CA LYS A 34 4.10 14.27 -15.60
C LYS A 34 3.86 13.43 -14.33
N GLY A 35 4.00 12.10 -14.39
CA GLY A 35 3.92 11.22 -13.23
C GLY A 35 2.51 11.14 -12.63
N ILE A 36 2.43 11.29 -11.32
CA ILE A 36 1.18 11.25 -10.55
C ILE A 36 1.07 12.48 -9.66
N ARG A 37 -0.15 12.77 -9.22
CA ARG A 37 -0.41 13.71 -8.14
C ARG A 37 -1.08 12.98 -6.98
N LEU A 38 -0.51 13.17 -5.80
CA LEU A 38 -1.08 12.71 -4.53
C LEU A 38 -1.80 13.89 -3.89
N GLN A 39 -3.04 13.67 -3.47
CA GLN A 39 -3.82 14.68 -2.75
C GLN A 39 -4.33 14.07 -1.45
N ILE A 40 -4.07 14.77 -0.35
CA ILE A 40 -4.64 14.48 0.96
C ILE A 40 -5.88 15.35 1.10
N ILE A 41 -7.02 14.71 1.36
CA ILE A 41 -8.29 15.38 1.63
C ILE A 41 -8.70 15.02 3.05
N ASP A 42 -8.51 15.98 3.94
CA ASP A 42 -8.94 15.91 5.33
C ASP A 42 -10.32 16.54 5.44
N SER A 43 -11.25 15.81 6.04
CA SER A 43 -12.58 16.32 6.32
C SER A 43 -12.52 17.30 7.49
N ILE A 44 -12.93 18.55 7.27
CA ILE A 44 -12.92 19.60 8.31
C ILE A 44 -13.70 19.17 9.58
N ASN A 45 -14.66 18.26 9.44
CA ASN A 45 -15.57 17.83 10.50
C ASN A 45 -15.42 16.36 10.91
N SER A 46 -14.49 15.60 10.33
CA SER A 46 -14.19 14.24 10.78
C SER A 46 -12.70 13.98 10.82
N GLU A 47 -12.24 13.17 11.78
CA GLU A 47 -10.86 12.66 11.83
C GLU A 47 -10.51 11.73 10.62
N ASP A 48 -11.29 11.81 9.54
CA ASP A 48 -11.11 11.05 8.32
C ASP A 48 -10.14 11.76 7.38
N CYS A 49 -8.94 11.20 7.27
CA CYS A 49 -7.99 11.52 6.22
C CYS A 49 -8.16 10.56 5.03
N ASN A 50 -8.22 11.10 3.81
CA ASN A 50 -8.35 10.35 2.57
C ASN A 50 -7.22 10.70 1.62
N ILE A 51 -6.68 9.70 0.92
CA ILE A 51 -5.64 9.93 -0.09
C ILE A 51 -6.19 9.59 -1.45
N PHE A 52 -6.05 10.52 -2.38
CA PHE A 52 -6.37 10.36 -3.78
C PHE A 52 -5.10 10.33 -4.62
N VAL A 53 -5.10 9.46 -5.63
CA VAL A 53 -4.06 9.40 -6.67
C VAL A 53 -4.70 9.81 -7.98
N GLU A 54 -4.10 10.81 -8.63
CA GLU A 54 -4.38 11.20 -10.00
C GLU A 54 -3.24 10.73 -10.91
N CYS A 55 -3.58 10.06 -12.01
CA CYS A 55 -2.63 9.71 -13.06
C CYS A 55 -2.46 10.87 -14.05
N CYS A 56 -1.42 11.67 -13.87
CA CYS A 56 -1.08 12.76 -14.79
C CYS A 56 -0.22 12.30 -15.98
N SER A 57 0.28 11.06 -15.97
CA SER A 57 1.11 10.47 -17.01
C SER A 57 0.29 9.95 -18.18
N GLN A 58 0.79 10.09 -19.41
CA GLN A 58 0.17 9.51 -20.61
C GLN A 58 0.17 7.97 -20.59
N LYS A 59 1.06 7.34 -19.80
CA LYS A 59 1.05 5.89 -19.58
C LYS A 59 0.37 5.58 -18.25
N GLY A 60 -0.34 4.45 -18.21
CA GLY A 60 -1.02 4.00 -17.00
C GLY A 60 -0.05 3.68 -15.86
N ILE A 61 -0.54 3.86 -14.64
CA ILE A 61 0.11 3.45 -13.40
C ILE A 61 -0.60 2.23 -12.83
N PHE A 62 0.09 1.49 -11.97
CA PHE A 62 -0.40 0.27 -11.36
C PHE A 62 -0.25 0.41 -9.85
N VAL A 63 -1.37 0.37 -9.13
CA VAL A 63 -1.45 0.71 -7.71
C VAL A 63 -1.76 -0.54 -6.89
N LYS A 64 -0.96 -0.78 -5.85
CA LYS A 64 -1.24 -1.69 -4.76
C LYS A 64 -1.80 -0.89 -3.59
N SER A 65 -3.03 -1.19 -3.18
CA SER A 65 -3.63 -0.64 -1.98
C SER A 65 -4.65 -1.62 -1.43
N CYS A 66 -4.47 -2.04 -0.17
CA CYS A 66 -5.42 -2.93 0.49
C CYS A 66 -6.79 -2.27 0.71
N PHE A 67 -6.85 -0.94 0.78
CA PHE A 67 -8.12 -0.22 0.78
C PHE A 67 -8.88 -0.41 -0.54
N LEU A 68 -8.18 -0.35 -1.68
CA LEU A 68 -8.81 -0.64 -2.97
C LEU A 68 -9.22 -2.10 -3.09
N ASP A 69 -8.42 -3.03 -2.56
CA ASP A 69 -8.77 -4.46 -2.53
C ASP A 69 -10.09 -4.66 -1.76
N PHE A 70 -10.18 -4.08 -0.56
CA PHE A 70 -11.39 -4.05 0.25
C PHE A 70 -12.59 -3.48 -0.51
N GLN A 71 -12.43 -2.31 -1.15
CA GLN A 71 -13.52 -1.67 -1.90
C GLN A 71 -14.02 -2.51 -3.09
N ASN A 72 -13.20 -3.42 -3.62
CA ASN A 72 -13.56 -4.30 -4.73
C ASN A 72 -13.92 -5.73 -4.27
N GLY A 73 -14.00 -5.98 -2.96
CA GLY A 73 -14.28 -7.31 -2.41
C GLY A 73 -13.18 -8.33 -2.71
N LEU A 74 -11.94 -7.88 -2.93
CA LEU A 74 -10.81 -8.74 -3.26
C LEU A 74 -10.01 -9.09 -2.00
N GLY A 75 -9.39 -10.28 -2.01
CA GLY A 75 -8.43 -10.66 -0.98
C GLY A 75 -7.23 -9.71 -0.96
N TYR A 76 -6.82 -9.29 0.24
CA TYR A 76 -5.78 -8.28 0.40
C TYR A 76 -4.44 -8.71 -0.21
N GLY A 77 -3.79 -7.76 -0.89
CA GLY A 77 -2.42 -7.90 -1.36
C GLY A 77 -2.26 -8.63 -2.70
N ASN A 78 -3.33 -9.23 -3.23
CA ASN A 78 -3.31 -10.00 -4.48
C ASN A 78 -3.71 -9.19 -5.72
N ALA A 79 -4.35 -8.03 -5.54
CA ALA A 79 -4.87 -7.25 -6.66
C ALA A 79 -3.96 -6.07 -7.03
N VAL A 80 -3.99 -5.73 -8.32
CA VAL A 80 -3.26 -4.60 -8.89
C VAL A 80 -4.25 -3.73 -9.65
N HIS A 81 -4.36 -2.47 -9.23
CA HIS A 81 -5.35 -1.54 -9.76
C HIS A 81 -4.70 -0.64 -10.81
N LYS A 82 -5.08 -0.84 -12.08
CA LYS A 82 -4.57 -0.02 -13.20
C LYS A 82 -5.33 1.30 -13.30
N PHE A 83 -4.61 2.42 -13.31
CA PHE A 83 -5.18 3.74 -13.50
C PHE A 83 -4.72 4.29 -14.86
N CYS A 84 -5.67 4.66 -15.70
CA CYS A 84 -5.41 5.28 -17.00
C CYS A 84 -5.13 6.78 -16.85
N PHE A 85 -4.62 7.42 -17.91
CA PHE A 85 -4.40 8.86 -17.94
C PHE A 85 -5.67 9.63 -17.56
N GLY A 86 -5.53 10.61 -16.65
CA GLY A 86 -6.62 11.43 -16.14
C GLY A 86 -7.48 10.76 -15.05
N ALA A 87 -7.25 9.48 -14.73
CA ALA A 87 -8.00 8.82 -13.67
C ALA A 87 -7.61 9.38 -12.30
N VAL A 88 -8.62 9.76 -11.51
CA VAL A 88 -8.51 10.17 -10.11
C VAL A 88 -9.29 9.18 -9.27
N ARG A 89 -8.65 8.54 -8.28
CA ARG A 89 -9.33 7.59 -7.38
C ARG A 89 -8.83 7.73 -5.95
N LYS A 90 -9.74 7.50 -5.00
CA LYS A 90 -9.42 7.34 -3.58
C LYS A 90 -8.68 6.02 -3.40
N VAL A 91 -7.44 6.08 -2.90
CA VAL A 91 -6.58 4.90 -2.71
C VAL A 91 -6.36 4.56 -1.25
N PHE A 92 -6.83 5.41 -0.33
CA PHE A 92 -6.68 5.19 1.10
C PHE A 92 -7.77 5.90 1.91
N ASN A 93 -8.10 5.35 3.07
CA ASN A 93 -8.96 5.94 4.07
C ASN A 93 -8.42 5.62 5.47
N LEU A 94 -8.20 6.64 6.28
CA LEU A 94 -7.62 6.49 7.61
C LEU A 94 -8.50 5.67 8.56
N LYS A 95 -9.80 5.95 8.59
CA LYS A 95 -10.75 5.23 9.46
C LYS A 95 -10.84 3.75 9.13
N TRP A 96 -10.93 3.40 7.84
CA TRP A 96 -10.85 2.01 7.40
C TRP A 96 -9.54 1.36 7.86
N ALA A 97 -8.40 2.02 7.66
CA ALA A 97 -7.11 1.48 8.04
C ALA A 97 -7.02 1.22 9.54
N TYR A 98 -7.51 2.14 10.38
CA TYR A 98 -7.55 1.96 11.83
C TYR A 98 -8.45 0.80 12.25
N THR A 99 -9.67 0.71 11.70
CA THR A 99 -10.58 -0.42 11.96
C THR A 99 -9.94 -1.76 11.58
N GLU A 100 -9.26 -1.82 10.43
CA GLU A 100 -8.57 -3.02 9.96
C GLU A 100 -7.40 -3.40 10.89
N MET A 101 -6.62 -2.42 11.38
CA MET A 101 -5.55 -2.68 12.36
C MET A 101 -6.08 -3.31 13.64
N VAL A 102 -7.17 -2.78 14.21
CA VAL A 102 -7.81 -3.30 15.43
C VAL A 102 -8.30 -4.72 15.21
N GLU A 103 -8.97 -4.98 14.09
CA GLU A 103 -9.52 -6.31 13.79
C GLU A 103 -8.40 -7.33 13.55
N LYS A 104 -7.34 -6.97 12.82
CA LYS A 104 -6.17 -7.83 12.65
C LYS A 104 -5.45 -8.10 13.98
N LYS A 105 -5.28 -7.12 14.87
CA LYS A 105 -4.74 -7.32 16.23
C LYS A 105 -5.62 -8.30 17.02
N ARG A 106 -6.94 -8.13 16.99
CA ARG A 106 -7.89 -9.02 17.67
C ARG A 106 -7.78 -10.46 17.16
N ARG A 107 -7.71 -10.65 15.85
CA ARG A 107 -7.53 -11.97 15.21
C ARG A 107 -6.19 -12.59 15.59
N ALA A 108 -5.11 -11.81 15.61
CA ALA A 108 -3.79 -12.25 16.05
C ALA A 108 -3.80 -12.77 17.49
N ASN A 109 -4.39 -11.99 18.42
CA ASN A 109 -4.50 -12.38 19.82
C ASN A 109 -5.32 -13.66 19.99
N MET A 110 -6.44 -13.79 19.28
CA MET A 110 -7.26 -14.99 19.30
C MET A 110 -6.50 -16.21 18.73
N ALA A 111 -5.78 -16.05 17.61
CA ALA A 111 -4.97 -17.13 17.03
C ALA A 111 -3.83 -17.55 17.97
N ALA A 112 -3.17 -16.61 18.64
CA ALA A 112 -2.13 -16.89 19.63
C ALA A 112 -2.70 -17.65 20.84
N MET A 113 -3.88 -17.24 21.34
CA MET A 113 -4.60 -17.93 22.42
C MET A 113 -4.95 -19.36 22.02
N VAL A 114 -5.55 -19.57 20.84
CA VAL A 114 -5.88 -20.92 20.33
C VAL A 114 -4.63 -21.79 20.19
N LYS A 115 -3.53 -21.25 19.68
CA LYS A 115 -2.23 -21.95 19.61
C LYS A 115 -1.72 -22.34 21.01
N ALA A 116 -1.84 -21.45 22.00
CA ALA A 116 -1.43 -21.73 23.38
C ALA A 116 -2.28 -22.85 24.02
N TYR A 117 -3.61 -22.85 23.82
CA TYR A 117 -4.48 -23.94 24.29
C TYR A 117 -4.13 -25.29 23.65
N ALA A 118 -3.87 -25.30 22.34
CA ALA A 118 -3.47 -26.52 21.64
C ALA A 118 -2.16 -27.11 22.20
N VAL A 119 -1.17 -26.27 22.52
CA VAL A 119 0.09 -26.70 23.17
C VAL A 119 -0.15 -27.23 24.59
N ALA A 120 -1.11 -26.65 25.32
CA ALA A 120 -1.51 -27.12 26.64
C ALA A 120 -2.35 -28.43 26.62
N GLY A 121 -2.58 -29.03 25.45
CA GLY A 121 -3.38 -30.25 25.31
C GLY A 121 -4.89 -30.02 25.46
N ILE A 122 -5.34 -28.76 25.44
CA ILE A 122 -6.76 -28.41 25.51
C ILE A 122 -7.28 -28.34 24.07
N ALA A 123 -8.07 -29.33 23.66
CA ALA A 123 -8.59 -29.41 22.30
C ALA A 123 -9.59 -28.27 22.02
N PRO A 124 -9.33 -27.37 21.05
CA PRO A 124 -10.31 -26.40 20.62
C PRO A 124 -11.43 -27.13 19.85
N GLN A 125 -12.67 -26.99 20.31
CA GLN A 125 -13.87 -27.61 19.71
C GLN A 125 -14.21 -27.09 18.31
N ASN A 126 -13.55 -26.03 17.82
CA ASN A 126 -13.80 -25.46 16.50
C ASN A 126 -12.52 -24.96 15.83
N GLY A 127 -12.13 -25.63 14.74
CA GLY A 127 -11.40 -25.07 13.58
C GLY A 127 -10.01 -24.46 13.82
N LEU A 128 -9.02 -24.96 13.08
CA LEU A 128 -7.73 -24.27 12.90
C LEU A 128 -7.98 -22.85 12.36
N VAL A 129 -7.69 -21.82 13.16
CA VAL A 129 -7.61 -20.45 12.65
C VAL A 129 -6.37 -20.40 11.76
N GLN A 130 -6.56 -20.37 10.43
CA GLN A 130 -5.48 -20.14 9.50
C GLN A 130 -4.91 -18.73 9.72
N ASP A 131 -3.70 -18.70 10.27
CA ASP A 131 -2.94 -17.49 10.51
C ASP A 131 -2.06 -17.20 9.29
N SER A 132 -2.62 -16.51 8.30
CA SER A 132 -1.82 -15.90 7.24
C SER A 132 -1.72 -14.40 7.49
N GLY A 133 -0.69 -13.99 8.24
CA GLY A 133 -0.23 -12.60 8.29
C GLY A 133 -0.75 -11.77 9.47
N THR A 134 -0.38 -12.14 10.70
CA THR A 134 -0.71 -11.37 11.92
C THR A 134 0.45 -10.57 12.50
N GLY A 135 1.60 -10.56 11.83
CA GLY A 135 2.78 -9.82 12.26
C GLY A 135 2.64 -8.30 12.10
N VAL A 136 3.42 -7.55 12.88
CA VAL A 136 3.52 -6.07 12.80
C VAL A 136 3.87 -5.60 11.39
N ASP A 137 4.71 -6.35 10.68
CA ASP A 137 5.05 -6.05 9.27
C ASP A 137 3.86 -6.19 8.33
N ASP A 138 2.96 -7.14 8.56
CA ASP A 138 1.76 -7.31 7.73
C ASP A 138 0.76 -6.16 7.98
N LEU A 139 0.60 -5.74 9.24
CA LEU A 139 -0.20 -4.58 9.61
C LEU A 139 0.33 -3.32 8.93
N ARG A 140 1.64 -3.09 8.99
CA ARG A 140 2.31 -1.97 8.32
C ARG A 140 2.14 -2.02 6.80
N ALA A 141 2.34 -3.19 6.19
CA ALA A 141 2.20 -3.36 4.75
C ALA A 141 0.75 -3.18 4.28
N THR A 142 -0.24 -3.64 5.06
CA THR A 142 -1.66 -3.57 4.73
C THR A 142 -2.24 -2.17 4.93
N CYS A 143 -1.93 -1.55 6.07
CA CYS A 143 -2.68 -0.39 6.57
C CYS A 143 -1.90 0.93 6.46
N CYS A 144 -0.58 0.87 6.22
CA CYS A 144 0.28 2.05 6.28
C CYS A 144 1.09 2.29 4.99
N THR A 145 0.88 1.47 3.96
CA THR A 145 1.72 1.49 2.76
C THR A 145 0.88 1.45 1.49
N ILE A 146 1.26 2.28 0.51
CA ILE A 146 0.73 2.24 -0.86
C ILE A 146 1.93 2.03 -1.78
N ALA A 147 1.83 1.12 -2.74
CA ALA A 147 2.90 0.92 -3.73
C ALA A 147 2.39 1.22 -5.14
N ILE A 148 3.19 1.93 -5.93
CA ILE A 148 2.80 2.37 -7.28
C ILE A 148 3.93 2.07 -8.26
N SER A 149 3.64 1.29 -9.29
CA SER A 149 4.53 1.10 -10.45
C SER A 149 4.12 2.00 -11.60
N PHE A 150 5.11 2.59 -12.27
CA PHE A 150 4.92 3.40 -13.46
C PHE A 150 5.09 2.55 -14.71
N VAL A 151 4.23 2.77 -15.72
CA VAL A 151 4.34 2.22 -17.09
C VAL A 151 4.10 0.71 -17.21
N LYS A 152 4.58 -0.10 -16.26
CA LYS A 152 4.54 -1.57 -16.30
C LYS A 152 3.81 -2.14 -15.09
N GLY A 153 2.83 -3.01 -15.33
CA GLY A 153 2.11 -3.75 -14.29
C GLY A 153 2.82 -5.04 -13.89
N TRP A 154 2.29 -5.63 -12.83
CA TRP A 154 2.69 -6.92 -12.27
C TRP A 154 1.44 -7.68 -11.80
N GLY A 155 1.61 -8.95 -11.41
CA GLY A 155 0.54 -9.83 -10.96
C GLY A 155 -0.09 -10.63 -12.10
N ILE A 156 -1.26 -11.21 -11.84
CA ILE A 156 -1.97 -12.07 -12.79
C ILE A 156 -2.23 -11.30 -14.10
N GLY A 157 -1.88 -11.91 -15.23
CA GLY A 157 -2.01 -11.28 -16.55
C GLY A 157 -0.82 -10.40 -16.97
N TYR A 158 0.23 -10.32 -16.14
CA TYR A 158 1.49 -9.66 -16.49
C TYR A 158 2.65 -10.64 -16.45
N PRO A 159 3.74 -10.40 -17.21
CA PRO A 159 4.94 -11.23 -17.15
C PRO A 159 5.72 -11.06 -15.84
N ARG A 160 5.34 -10.11 -14.98
CA ARG A 160 6.01 -9.81 -13.72
C ARG A 160 5.17 -10.33 -12.58
N SER A 161 5.75 -11.11 -11.68
CA SER A 161 5.02 -11.69 -10.56
C SER A 161 4.85 -10.68 -9.41
N ASN A 162 5.88 -9.86 -9.19
CA ASN A 162 5.96 -8.93 -8.07
C ASN A 162 6.31 -7.49 -8.52
N ILE A 163 5.94 -6.50 -7.71
CA ILE A 163 6.25 -5.09 -8.00
C ILE A 163 7.75 -4.84 -8.06
N LYS A 164 8.58 -5.59 -7.33
CA LYS A 164 10.05 -5.46 -7.35
C LYS A 164 10.67 -5.81 -8.71
N GLU A 165 9.96 -6.54 -9.57
CA GLU A 165 10.38 -6.84 -10.95
C GLU A 165 10.00 -5.72 -11.93
N THR A 166 9.26 -4.71 -11.47
CA THR A 166 8.93 -3.54 -12.29
C THR A 166 10.13 -2.61 -12.39
N PRO A 167 10.36 -1.99 -13.56
CA PRO A 167 11.54 -1.17 -13.81
C PRO A 167 11.60 0.08 -12.93
N CYS A 168 10.45 0.69 -12.62
CA CYS A 168 10.36 1.92 -11.84
C CYS A 168 9.06 1.92 -11.02
N TRP A 169 9.19 1.91 -9.70
CA TRP A 169 8.08 1.97 -8.77
C TRP A 169 8.46 2.79 -7.53
N ILE A 170 7.45 3.20 -6.77
CA ILE A 170 7.61 3.89 -5.49
C ILE A 170 6.77 3.19 -4.42
N GLU A 171 7.25 3.26 -3.19
CA GLU A 171 6.52 2.93 -1.98
C GLU A 171 6.22 4.22 -1.22
N ILE A 172 4.97 4.41 -0.82
CA ILE A 172 4.50 5.56 -0.06
C ILE A 172 4.14 5.05 1.32
N GLN A 173 4.85 5.56 2.33
CA GLN A 173 4.57 5.27 3.73
C GLN A 173 3.70 6.37 4.34
N LEU A 174 2.65 5.97 5.03
CA LEU A 174 1.66 6.87 5.59
C LEU A 174 1.91 7.07 7.08
N PHE A 175 2.36 8.27 7.46
CA PHE A 175 2.80 8.55 8.83
C PHE A 175 1.67 8.49 9.86
N ARG A 176 0.49 9.07 9.56
CA ARG A 176 -0.62 9.07 10.52
C ARG A 176 -1.12 7.64 10.84
N PRO A 177 -1.35 6.75 9.86
CA PRO A 177 -1.58 5.33 10.14
C PRO A 177 -0.45 4.64 10.91
N LEU A 178 0.83 4.94 10.62
CA LEU A 178 1.96 4.38 11.37
C LEU A 178 1.94 4.78 12.85
N GLN A 179 1.57 6.02 13.16
CA GLN A 179 1.42 6.49 14.55
C GLN A 179 0.31 5.72 15.28
N LEU A 180 -0.87 5.59 14.65
CA LEU A 180 -1.99 4.84 15.22
C LEU A 180 -1.63 3.36 15.41
N LEU A 181 -0.88 2.77 14.47
CA LEU A 181 -0.37 1.41 14.62
C LEU A 181 0.56 1.30 15.84
N ASN A 182 1.48 2.24 16.02
CA ASN A 182 2.38 2.26 17.18
C ASN A 182 1.62 2.41 18.51
N GLU A 183 0.63 3.30 18.57
CA GLU A 183 -0.26 3.47 19.74
C GLU A 183 -1.06 2.19 20.03
N LEU A 184 -1.60 1.57 18.99
CA LEU A 184 -2.33 0.31 19.09
C LEU A 184 -1.43 -0.83 19.58
N LEU A 185 -0.17 -0.89 19.17
CA LEU A 185 0.78 -1.91 19.64
C LEU A 185 1.28 -1.63 21.07
N SER A 186 1.31 -0.37 21.49
CA SER A 186 1.76 0.04 22.83
C SER A 186 0.69 -0.10 23.91
N SER A 187 -0.59 -0.09 23.51
CA SER A 187 -1.72 -0.39 24.41
C SER A 187 -1.80 -1.90 24.67
N ASN A 188 -1.22 -2.33 25.80
CA ASN A 188 -1.36 -3.66 26.38
C ASN A 188 -2.49 -3.68 27.41
#